data_AF-A0AAD5W9C4-F1
#
_entry.id   AF-A0AAD5W9C4-F1
#
_cell.length_a   1.000
_cell.length_b   1.000
_cell.length_c   1.000
_cell.angle_alpha   90.00
_cell.angle_beta   90.00
_cell.angle_gamma   90.00
#
_symmetry.space_group_name_H-M   'P 1'
#
loop_
_entity.id
_entity.type
_entity.pdbx_description
1 polymer ?
#
loop_
_entity_poly.entity_id
_entity_poly.type
_entity_poly.pdbx_seq_one_letter_code
_entity_poly.pdbx_strand_id
1 'polypeptide(L)'
;MNNLTEFTYIELKGGTDDFDDSLMIGKGGYGSVYKGFLRHTSVEILSRVRHPNLVMLVGVCVEAWSLIYELMPNGSLHDPLSSKKRSKSLTWKQRICIASNICSGLIFLHSDKPHGIFHGDLKPANIFLDLNYTGKISDFGICRQLYQTDMRIMPHHRTDNSKGTLPYMDPEYFHSAELTPQYDCTLLALYC
;
A
#
# COMPACT_ATOMS: atom_id res chain seq x y z
N MET A 1 -7.76 1.33 -22.26
CA MET A 1 -7.20 2.35 -21.34
C MET A 1 -7.93 2.18 -20.03
N ASN A 2 -7.23 1.97 -18.91
CA ASN A 2 -7.87 1.88 -17.59
C ASN A 2 -7.97 3.32 -17.08
N ASN A 3 -9.17 3.87 -16.94
CA ASN A 3 -9.33 5.23 -16.44
C ASN A 3 -9.45 5.20 -14.92
N LEU A 4 -8.40 5.65 -14.23
CA LEU A 4 -8.55 6.07 -12.84
C LEU A 4 -9.47 7.29 -12.81
N THR A 5 -10.29 7.42 -11.77
CA THR A 5 -11.07 8.65 -11.59
C THR A 5 -10.13 9.83 -11.37
N GLU A 6 -10.28 10.88 -12.17
CA GLU A 6 -9.54 12.13 -12.01
C GLU A 6 -10.36 13.11 -11.17
N PHE A 7 -9.74 13.61 -10.10
CA PHE A 7 -10.31 14.58 -9.18
C PHE A 7 -9.69 15.96 -9.43
N THR A 8 -10.50 17.00 -9.32
CA THR A 8 -10.04 18.38 -9.38
C THR A 8 -9.44 18.83 -8.04
N TYR A 9 -8.58 19.86 -8.07
CA TYR A 9 -8.08 20.47 -6.83
C TYR A 9 -9.24 20.96 -5.94
N ILE A 10 -10.31 21.50 -6.53
CA ILE A 10 -11.48 22.02 -5.79
C ILE A 10 -12.19 20.91 -5.02
N GLU A 11 -12.34 19.72 -5.61
CA GLU A 11 -12.94 18.58 -4.92
C GLU A 11 -12.08 18.12 -3.74
N LEU A 12 -10.75 18.05 -3.92
CA LEU A 12 -9.85 17.71 -2.82
C LEU A 12 -9.90 18.77 -1.72
N LYS A 13 -9.87 20.05 -2.10
CA LYS A 13 -9.97 21.19 -1.20
C LYS A 13 -11.26 21.13 -0.38
N GLY A 14 -12.40 20.89 -1.03
CA GLY A 14 -13.69 20.77 -0.34
C GLY A 14 -13.78 19.51 0.53
N GLY A 15 -13.20 18.40 0.11
CA GLY A 15 -13.21 17.15 0.87
C GLY A 15 -12.30 17.14 2.09
N THR A 16 -11.26 17.99 2.09
CA THR A 16 -10.27 18.12 3.16
C THR A 16 -10.42 19.41 3.96
N ASP A 17 -11.54 20.12 3.81
CA ASP A 17 -11.81 21.41 4.48
C ASP A 17 -10.65 22.41 4.32
N ASP A 18 -10.23 22.64 3.08
CA ASP A 18 -9.06 23.45 2.73
C ASP A 18 -7.73 22.91 3.30
N PHE A 19 -7.56 21.59 3.24
CA PHE A 19 -6.38 20.89 3.78
C PHE A 19 -6.11 21.24 5.26
N ASP A 20 -7.17 21.31 6.06
CA ASP A 20 -7.09 21.62 7.49
C ASP A 20 -6.14 20.67 8.22
N ASP A 21 -5.21 21.23 9.00
CA ASP A 21 -4.17 20.46 9.71
C ASP A 21 -4.75 19.46 10.73
N SER A 22 -5.98 19.66 11.22
CA SER A 22 -6.70 18.70 12.07
C SER A 22 -7.13 17.43 11.33
N LEU A 23 -7.16 17.49 9.99
CA LEU A 23 -7.43 16.37 9.11
C LEU A 23 -6.14 15.69 8.60
N MET A 24 -4.97 16.25 8.88
CA MET A 24 -3.69 15.61 8.56
C MET A 24 -3.49 14.36 9.42
N ILE A 25 -3.25 13.22 8.75
CA ILE A 25 -3.02 11.92 9.40
C ILE A 25 -1.58 11.45 9.28
N GLY A 26 -0.76 12.11 8.46
CA GLY A 26 0.65 11.81 8.32
C GLY A 26 1.39 12.87 7.52
N LYS A 27 2.71 12.95 7.75
CA LYS A 27 3.63 13.81 7.01
C LYS A 27 4.96 13.08 6.86
N GLY A 28 5.53 13.10 5.66
CA GLY A 28 6.79 12.42 5.36
C GLY A 28 7.53 13.04 4.18
N GLY A 29 8.57 12.36 3.69
CA GLY A 29 9.38 12.84 2.56
C GLY A 29 8.63 12.99 1.24
N TYR A 30 7.47 12.33 1.11
CA TYR A 30 6.62 12.36 -0.08
C TYR A 30 5.45 13.37 0.02
N GLY A 31 5.36 14.13 1.12
CA GLY A 31 4.32 15.12 1.34
C GLY A 31 3.47 14.87 2.58
N SER A 32 2.27 15.44 2.58
CA SER A 32 1.29 15.33 3.66
C SER A 32 0.13 14.43 3.24
N VAL A 33 -0.43 13.70 4.20
CA VAL A 33 -1.58 12.81 4.01
C VAL A 33 -2.74 13.36 4.83
N TYR A 34 -3.87 13.60 4.18
CA TYR A 34 -5.09 14.11 4.79
C TYR A 34 -6.21 13.09 4.69
N LYS A 35 -7.06 13.02 5.72
CA LYS A 35 -8.36 12.35 5.62
C LYS A 35 -9.39 13.34 5.08
N GLY A 36 -10.33 12.88 4.27
CA GLY A 36 -11.37 13.74 3.72
C GLY A 36 -12.60 12.97 3.26
N PHE A 37 -13.67 13.70 2.98
CA PHE A 37 -14.93 13.16 2.47
C PHE A 37 -15.24 13.77 1.11
N LEU A 38 -15.05 13.00 0.05
CA LEU A 38 -15.38 13.40 -1.31
C LEU A 38 -16.87 13.10 -1.57
N ARG A 39 -17.69 14.15 -1.72
CA ARG A 39 -19.13 14.02 -1.96
C ARG A 39 -19.39 13.87 -3.46
N HIS A 40 -20.34 13.02 -3.83
CA HIS A 40 -20.88 12.87 -5.19
C HIS A 40 -19.95 12.28 -6.27
N THR A 41 -18.84 11.66 -5.89
CA THR A 41 -17.99 11.01 -6.89
C THR A 41 -18.46 9.59 -7.15
N SER A 42 -19.03 9.36 -8.34
CA SER A 42 -19.12 8.02 -8.93
C SER A 42 -17.71 7.55 -9.24
N VAL A 43 -17.08 6.83 -8.31
CA VAL A 43 -15.75 6.29 -8.55
C VAL A 43 -15.88 5.13 -9.52
N GLU A 44 -15.54 5.36 -10.78
CA GLU A 44 -15.29 4.28 -11.72
C GLU A 44 -13.97 3.61 -11.34
N ILE A 45 -14.09 2.59 -10.47
CA ILE A 45 -12.95 1.78 -10.03
C ILE A 45 -12.59 0.83 -11.19
N LEU A 46 -11.84 1.34 -12.17
CA LEU A 46 -11.33 0.57 -13.31
C LEU A 46 -9.89 0.07 -13.08
N SER A 47 -9.41 0.09 -11.84
CA SER A 47 -8.10 -0.47 -11.50
C SER A 47 -8.11 -1.98 -11.76
N ARG A 48 -7.17 -2.45 -12.59
CA ARG A 48 -6.90 -3.89 -12.80
C ARG A 48 -6.48 -4.60 -11.52
N VAL A 49 -5.99 -3.86 -10.54
CA VAL A 49 -5.49 -4.39 -9.27
C VAL A 49 -6.53 -4.08 -8.19
N ARG A 50 -7.52 -4.97 -8.06
CA ARG A 50 -8.57 -4.88 -7.03
C ARG A 50 -8.68 -6.21 -6.29
N HIS A 51 -8.44 -6.15 -4.99
CA HIS A 51 -8.51 -7.31 -4.11
C HIS A 51 -8.89 -6.84 -2.69
N PRO A 52 -9.70 -7.60 -1.93
CA PRO A 52 -10.15 -7.18 -0.59
C PRO A 52 -9.01 -6.90 0.41
N ASN A 53 -7.82 -7.46 0.16
CA ASN A 53 -6.63 -7.28 1.01
C ASN A 53 -5.56 -6.37 0.39
N LEU A 54 -5.94 -5.51 -0.55
CA LEU A 54 -5.10 -4.42 -1.07
C LEU A 54 -5.81 -3.08 -0.83
N VAL A 55 -5.05 -2.07 -0.41
CA VAL A 55 -5.57 -0.71 -0.28
C VAL A 55 -5.88 -0.18 -1.68
N MET A 56 -7.12 0.23 -1.88
CA MET A 56 -7.63 0.64 -3.17
C MET A 56 -7.24 2.10 -3.48
N LEU A 57 -6.52 2.29 -4.59
CA LEU A 57 -6.40 3.59 -5.23
C LEU A 57 -7.75 3.93 -5.88
N VAL A 58 -8.38 4.98 -5.36
CA VAL A 58 -9.68 5.50 -5.79
C VAL A 58 -9.50 6.39 -7.01
N GLY A 59 -8.46 7.22 -7.02
CA GLY A 59 -8.19 8.11 -8.15
C GLY A 59 -6.96 8.99 -7.93
N VAL A 60 -6.83 9.98 -8.81
CA VAL A 60 -5.68 10.90 -8.84
C VAL A 60 -6.15 12.33 -9.00
N CYS A 61 -5.38 13.29 -8.49
CA CYS A 61 -5.52 14.70 -8.81
C CYS A 61 -4.19 15.18 -9.36
N VAL A 62 -4.13 15.42 -10.67
CA VAL A 62 -2.87 15.81 -11.36
C VAL A 62 -2.44 17.22 -10.97
N GLU A 63 -3.39 18.15 -10.84
CA GLU A 63 -3.13 19.55 -10.42
C GLU A 63 -2.40 19.61 -9.07
N ALA A 64 -2.82 18.77 -8.13
CA ALA A 64 -2.26 18.69 -6.78
C ALA A 64 -1.16 17.62 -6.63
N TRP A 65 -0.82 16.89 -7.71
CA TRP A 65 0.10 15.76 -7.68
C TRP A 65 -0.24 14.74 -6.57
N SER A 66 -1.53 14.50 -6.37
CA SER A 66 -2.07 13.77 -5.22
C SER A 66 -2.73 12.46 -5.63
N LEU A 67 -2.57 11.45 -4.79
CA LEU A 67 -3.22 10.14 -4.92
C LEU A 67 -4.34 10.02 -3.88
N ILE A 68 -5.50 9.52 -4.31
CA ILE A 68 -6.66 9.36 -3.44
C ILE A 68 -6.86 7.87 -3.20
N TYR A 69 -6.82 7.46 -1.93
CA TYR A 69 -7.02 6.08 -1.50
C TYR A 69 -8.30 5.93 -0.69
N GLU A 70 -8.78 4.70 -0.56
CA GLU A 70 -9.80 4.38 0.44
C GLU A 70 -9.29 4.67 1.85
N LEU A 71 -10.17 5.13 2.74
CA LEU A 71 -9.80 5.44 4.11
C LEU A 71 -9.63 4.16 4.94
N MET A 72 -8.51 4.07 5.66
CA MET A 72 -8.19 2.98 6.58
C MET A 72 -8.25 3.49 8.03
N PRO A 73 -9.44 3.45 8.69
CA PRO A 73 -9.69 4.19 9.93
C PRO A 73 -8.92 3.67 11.15
N ASN A 74 -8.44 2.43 11.10
CA ASN A 74 -7.66 1.82 12.18
C ASN A 74 -6.14 1.96 11.96
N GLY A 75 -5.72 2.74 10.96
CA GLY A 75 -4.31 3.06 10.71
C GLY A 75 -3.49 1.87 10.24
N SER A 76 -2.17 2.02 10.30
CA SER A 76 -1.22 0.95 9.98
C SER A 76 -0.83 0.14 11.22
N LEU A 77 -0.28 -1.06 11.02
CA LEU A 77 0.24 -1.88 12.12
C LEU A 77 1.46 -1.25 12.82
N HIS A 78 2.13 -0.29 12.19
CA HIS A 78 3.26 0.45 12.78
C HIS A 78 2.83 1.74 13.48
N ASP A 79 1.58 2.20 13.34
CA ASP A 79 1.18 3.57 13.64
C ASP A 79 1.56 4.03 15.07
N PRO A 80 2.61 4.85 15.23
CA PRO A 80 3.06 5.30 16.55
C PRO A 80 2.06 6.24 17.20
N LEU A 81 1.22 6.93 16.40
CA LEU A 81 0.19 7.85 16.88
C LEU A 81 -1.01 7.11 17.47
N SER A 82 -1.23 5.85 17.07
CA SER A 82 -2.17 4.91 17.69
C SER A 82 -1.74 4.48 19.11
N SER A 83 -0.51 4.78 19.54
CA SER A 83 -0.04 4.49 20.90
C SER A 83 -0.90 5.13 22.00
N LYS A 84 -1.58 6.26 21.72
CA LYS A 84 -2.56 6.87 22.64
C LYS A 84 -3.92 6.14 22.67
N LYS A 85 -4.20 5.27 21.68
CA LYS A 85 -5.34 4.33 21.61
C LYS A 85 -4.96 2.89 21.99
N ARG A 86 -3.87 2.67 22.73
CA ARG A 86 -3.41 1.37 23.29
C ARG A 86 -4.40 0.61 24.19
N SER A 87 -5.68 0.98 24.21
CA SER A 87 -6.70 0.26 24.96
C SER A 87 -7.02 -1.14 24.40
N LYS A 88 -6.66 -1.48 23.15
CA LYS A 88 -6.88 -2.84 22.62
C LYS A 88 -5.70 -3.32 21.79
N SER A 89 -4.75 -4.02 22.45
CA SER A 89 -3.83 -4.91 21.76
C SER A 89 -4.63 -5.86 20.86
N LEU A 90 -4.17 -6.08 19.62
CA LEU A 90 -4.79 -7.04 18.72
C LEU A 90 -4.79 -8.43 19.38
N THR A 91 -5.96 -9.05 19.44
CA THR A 91 -6.09 -10.43 19.92
C THR A 91 -5.32 -11.39 19.01
N TRP A 92 -4.94 -12.54 19.54
CA TRP A 92 -4.30 -13.60 18.74
C TRP A 92 -5.12 -13.98 17.50
N LYS A 93 -6.44 -14.09 17.65
CA LYS A 93 -7.36 -14.34 16.55
C LYS A 93 -7.26 -13.27 15.46
N GLN A 94 -7.26 -11.99 15.82
CA GLN A 94 -7.10 -10.90 14.86
C GLN A 94 -5.75 -10.96 14.14
N ARG A 95 -4.66 -11.26 14.85
CA ARG A 95 -3.33 -11.40 14.24
C ARG A 95 -3.28 -12.50 13.19
N ILE A 96 -3.85 -13.67 13.48
CA ILE A 96 -3.96 -14.76 12.50
C ILE A 96 -4.81 -14.34 11.29
N CYS A 97 -5.95 -13.68 11.53
CA CYS A 97 -6.80 -13.20 10.44
C CYS A 97 -6.06 -12.19 9.55
N ILE A 98 -5.33 -11.25 10.16
CA ILE A 98 -4.52 -10.27 9.44
C ILE A 98 -3.43 -10.96 8.63
N ALA A 99 -2.67 -11.90 9.21
CA ALA A 99 -1.66 -12.65 8.47
C ALA A 99 -2.26 -13.38 7.26
N SER A 100 -3.40 -14.05 7.43
CA SER A 100 -4.14 -14.70 6.34
C SER A 100 -4.59 -13.72 5.26
N ASN A 101 -5.07 -12.53 5.66
CA ASN A 101 -5.42 -11.45 4.76
C ASN A 101 -4.21 -11.00 3.91
N ILE A 102 -3.03 -10.83 4.54
CA ILE A 102 -1.83 -10.40 3.82
C ILE A 102 -1.37 -11.49 2.85
N CYS A 103 -1.37 -12.77 3.26
CA CYS A 103 -1.10 -13.88 2.35
C CYS A 103 -2.03 -13.85 1.12
N SER A 104 -3.33 -13.64 1.33
CA SER A 104 -4.31 -13.54 0.23
C SER A 104 -3.97 -12.41 -0.74
N GLY A 105 -3.61 -11.23 -0.22
CA GLY A 105 -3.19 -10.08 -1.04
C GLY A 105 -1.90 -10.36 -1.83
N LEU A 106 -0.90 -10.98 -1.21
CA LEU A 106 0.35 -11.35 -1.88
C LEU A 106 0.14 -12.40 -2.96
N ILE A 107 -0.65 -13.44 -2.69
CA ILE A 107 -1.01 -14.46 -3.70
C ILE A 107 -1.65 -13.79 -4.91
N PHE A 108 -2.59 -12.88 -4.70
CA PHE A 108 -3.23 -12.13 -5.78
C PHE A 108 -2.19 -11.36 -6.61
N LEU A 109 -1.34 -10.54 -5.96
CA LEU A 109 -0.30 -9.76 -6.62
C LEU A 109 0.67 -10.65 -7.43
N HIS A 110 1.16 -11.74 -6.83
CA HIS A 110 2.12 -12.66 -7.46
C HIS A 110 1.49 -13.49 -8.59
N SER A 111 0.18 -13.72 -8.55
CA SER A 111 -0.54 -14.54 -9.53
C SER A 111 -0.83 -13.83 -10.86
N ASP A 112 -0.70 -12.50 -10.92
CA ASP A 112 -0.97 -11.74 -12.16
C ASP A 112 -0.01 -12.17 -13.29
N LYS A 113 -0.53 -12.28 -14.51
CA LYS A 113 0.20 -12.80 -15.68
C LYS A 113 0.23 -11.76 -16.81
N PRO A 114 1.31 -11.67 -17.61
CA PRO A 114 2.48 -12.57 -17.65
C PRO A 114 3.54 -12.30 -16.56
N HIS A 115 3.46 -11.16 -15.87
CA HIS A 115 4.43 -10.75 -14.86
C HIS A 115 3.70 -10.41 -13.57
N GLY A 116 3.88 -11.24 -12.54
CA GLY A 116 3.32 -10.98 -11.21
C GLY A 116 3.88 -9.69 -10.63
N ILE A 117 3.10 -9.02 -9.79
CA ILE A 117 3.49 -7.80 -9.08
C ILE A 117 4.18 -8.20 -7.77
N PHE A 118 5.42 -7.78 -7.56
CA PHE A 118 6.12 -7.96 -6.28
C PHE A 118 5.99 -6.69 -5.43
N HIS A 119 5.79 -6.83 -4.12
CA HIS A 119 5.61 -5.67 -3.25
C HIS A 119 6.95 -4.99 -2.91
N GLY A 120 7.97 -5.75 -2.48
CA GLY A 120 9.35 -5.26 -2.33
C GLY A 120 9.65 -4.36 -1.11
N ASP A 121 8.64 -3.79 -0.46
CA ASP A 121 8.79 -3.04 0.81
C ASP A 121 7.74 -3.45 1.86
N LEU A 122 7.47 -4.76 2.02
CA LEU A 122 6.43 -5.22 2.93
C LEU A 122 6.88 -5.00 4.38
N LYS A 123 6.17 -4.16 5.13
CA LYS A 123 6.46 -3.82 6.53
C LYS A 123 5.18 -3.42 7.27
N PRO A 124 5.15 -3.45 8.61
CA PRO A 124 3.96 -3.08 9.38
C PRO A 124 3.39 -1.68 9.06
N ALA A 125 4.23 -0.74 8.61
CA ALA A 125 3.78 0.60 8.20
C ALA A 125 2.97 0.60 6.89
N ASN A 126 3.14 -0.43 6.05
CA ASN A 126 2.45 -0.60 4.78
C ASN A 126 1.27 -1.59 4.88
N ILE A 127 0.99 -2.10 6.09
CA ILE A 127 -0.20 -2.91 6.38
C ILE A 127 -1.21 -2.07 7.12
N PHE A 128 -2.33 -1.77 6.48
CA PHE A 128 -3.41 -0.96 7.02
C PHE A 128 -4.61 -1.81 7.44
N LEU A 129 -5.37 -1.29 8.41
CA LEU A 129 -6.56 -1.92 8.96
C LEU A 129 -7.82 -1.14 8.60
N ASP A 130 -8.78 -1.83 7.98
CA ASP A 130 -10.10 -1.27 7.72
C ASP A 130 -10.93 -1.18 9.01
N LEU A 131 -12.18 -0.72 8.93
CA LEU A 131 -13.09 -0.60 10.08
C LEU A 131 -13.28 -1.92 10.84
N ASN A 132 -13.21 -3.06 10.15
CA ASN A 132 -13.43 -4.41 10.67
C ASN A 132 -12.14 -5.12 11.12
N TYR A 133 -11.00 -4.40 11.13
CA TYR A 133 -9.67 -4.98 11.38
C TYR A 133 -9.24 -6.00 10.32
N THR A 134 -9.76 -5.88 9.09
CA THR A 134 -9.24 -6.61 7.93
C THR A 134 -7.91 -6.00 7.52
N GLY A 135 -6.88 -6.84 7.34
CA GLY A 135 -5.58 -6.41 6.86
C GLY A 135 -5.59 -6.11 5.36
N LYS A 136 -5.01 -4.97 4.96
CA LYS A 136 -4.79 -4.61 3.56
C LYS A 136 -3.37 -4.10 3.33
N ILE A 137 -2.79 -4.46 2.19
CA ILE A 137 -1.44 -4.05 1.76
C ILE A 137 -1.54 -2.73 0.99
N SER A 138 -0.77 -1.71 1.39
CA SER A 138 -0.61 -0.42 0.70
C SER A 138 0.69 -0.36 -0.09
N ASP A 139 0.93 0.73 -0.82
CA ASP A 139 2.24 1.16 -1.34
C ASP A 139 2.93 0.19 -2.33
N PHE A 140 2.19 -0.78 -2.87
CA PHE A 140 2.64 -1.70 -3.93
C PHE A 140 2.83 -1.01 -5.31
N GLY A 141 2.51 0.29 -5.44
CA GLY A 141 2.51 1.06 -6.69
C GLY A 141 3.90 1.47 -7.21
N ILE A 142 4.95 1.44 -6.37
CA ILE A 142 6.32 1.82 -6.76
C ILE A 142 7.00 0.72 -7.60
N CYS A 143 6.48 -0.52 -7.56
CA CYS A 143 7.08 -1.65 -8.26
C CYS A 143 6.79 -1.66 -9.77
N ARG A 144 5.73 -0.98 -10.22
CA ARG A 144 5.36 -0.96 -11.65
C ARG A 144 6.40 -0.26 -12.54
N GLN A 145 7.15 0.70 -12.00
CA GLN A 145 8.13 1.47 -12.77
C GLN A 145 9.38 0.68 -13.14
N LEU A 146 9.57 -0.52 -12.56
CA LEU A 146 10.64 -1.45 -12.92
C LEU A 146 10.29 -2.31 -14.15
N TYR A 147 9.02 -2.37 -14.57
CA TYR A 147 8.57 -3.23 -15.68
C TYR A 147 8.60 -2.54 -17.04
N GLN A 148 8.68 -1.21 -17.10
CA GLN A 148 8.66 -0.49 -18.38
C GLN A 148 10.04 -0.26 -19.00
N THR A 149 11.13 -0.43 -18.25
CA THR A 149 12.47 -0.16 -18.77
C THR A 149 13.13 -1.37 -19.43
N ASP A 150 12.78 -2.61 -19.06
CA ASP A 150 13.46 -3.79 -19.59
C ASP A 150 12.50 -4.88 -20.05
N MET A 151 12.18 -4.85 -21.36
CA MET A 151 11.66 -6.02 -22.09
C MET A 151 12.75 -7.09 -22.21
N ARG A 152 13.14 -7.71 -21.10
CA ARG A 152 13.86 -8.98 -21.08
C ARG A 152 13.19 -9.92 -20.08
N ILE A 153 12.66 -10.98 -20.66
CA ILE A 153 12.08 -12.17 -20.04
C ILE A 153 12.99 -12.66 -18.92
N MET A 154 12.70 -12.32 -17.66
CA MET A 154 13.31 -12.94 -16.49
C MET A 154 12.27 -13.03 -15.36
N PRO A 155 12.10 -14.20 -14.70
CA PRO A 155 11.31 -14.34 -13.48
C PRO A 155 11.96 -13.70 -12.25
N HIS A 156 13.13 -13.05 -12.42
CA HIS A 156 13.95 -12.44 -11.38
C HIS A 156 14.39 -11.04 -11.84
N HIS A 157 14.14 -10.01 -11.03
CA HIS A 157 14.54 -8.63 -11.32
C HIS A 157 15.71 -8.21 -10.43
N ARG A 158 16.87 -7.92 -11.04
CA ARG A 158 18.00 -7.27 -10.37
C ARG A 158 17.80 -5.76 -10.34
N THR A 159 17.86 -5.15 -9.16
CA THR A 159 17.74 -3.68 -9.00
C THR A 159 19.12 -3.05 -8.82
N ASP A 160 19.40 -1.95 -9.52
CA ASP A 160 20.67 -1.18 -9.42
C ASP A 160 20.73 -0.31 -8.16
N ASN A 161 19.61 -0.19 -7.44
CA ASN A 161 19.49 0.45 -6.14
C ASN A 161 18.75 -0.51 -5.21
N SER A 162 19.41 -1.02 -4.18
CA SER A 162 18.81 -1.83 -3.13
C SER A 162 17.58 -1.13 -2.53
N LYS A 163 16.37 -1.55 -2.92
CA LYS A 163 15.09 -1.04 -2.37
C LYS A 163 14.64 -1.89 -1.18
N GLY A 164 14.16 -1.23 -0.13
CA GLY A 164 13.67 -1.84 1.11
C GLY A 164 14.03 -0.99 2.32
N THR A 165 13.42 -1.26 3.47
CA THR A 165 13.75 -0.58 4.72
C THR A 165 14.76 -1.44 5.48
N LEU A 166 15.94 -0.91 5.83
CA LEU A 166 17.13 -1.68 6.28
C LEU A 166 16.93 -2.78 7.36
N PRO A 167 16.11 -2.62 8.43
CA PRO A 167 15.89 -3.70 9.39
C PRO A 167 14.99 -4.84 8.87
N TYR A 168 14.46 -4.68 7.66
CA TYR A 168 13.43 -5.50 7.06
C TYR A 168 13.85 -6.02 5.68
N MET A 169 15.16 -6.18 5.44
CA MET A 169 15.65 -6.76 4.19
C MET A 169 16.04 -8.22 4.41
N ASP A 170 15.64 -9.08 3.47
CA ASP A 170 16.11 -10.46 3.39
C ASP A 170 17.64 -10.46 3.11
N PRO A 171 18.46 -11.15 3.92
CA PRO A 171 19.90 -11.29 3.67
C PRO A 171 20.24 -11.89 2.28
N GLU A 172 19.37 -12.74 1.74
CA GLU A 172 19.54 -13.30 0.39
C GLU A 172 19.30 -12.24 -0.69
N TYR A 173 18.35 -11.32 -0.50
CA TYR A 173 18.14 -10.18 -1.40
C TYR A 173 19.31 -9.20 -1.37
N PHE A 174 19.92 -9.00 -0.20
CA PHE A 174 21.12 -8.15 -0.09
C PHE A 174 22.28 -8.65 -0.96
N HIS A 175 22.37 -9.97 -1.18
CA HIS A 175 23.39 -10.58 -2.04
C HIS A 175 22.99 -10.72 -3.51
N SER A 176 21.73 -11.07 -3.78
CA SER A 176 21.26 -11.38 -5.13
C SER A 176 20.75 -10.16 -5.91
N ALA A 177 20.29 -9.13 -5.18
CA ALA A 177 19.48 -8.02 -5.68
C ALA A 177 18.20 -8.45 -6.41
N GLU A 178 17.76 -9.71 -6.25
CA GLU A 178 16.65 -10.32 -6.98
C GLU A 178 15.35 -10.28 -6.18
N LEU A 179 14.36 -9.54 -6.69
CA LEU A 179 12.99 -9.56 -6.15
C LEU A 179 12.25 -10.83 -6.60
N THR A 180 11.69 -11.56 -5.64
CA THR A 180 10.95 -12.81 -5.85
C THR A 180 9.67 -12.85 -4.99
N PRO A 181 8.68 -13.71 -5.31
CA PRO A 181 7.57 -14.00 -4.40
C PRO A 181 8.02 -14.38 -2.98
N GLN A 182 9.12 -15.14 -2.91
CA GLN A 182 9.71 -15.63 -1.67
C GLN A 182 10.17 -14.47 -0.79
N TYR A 183 10.69 -13.39 -1.36
CA TYR A 183 11.08 -12.19 -0.63
C TYR A 183 9.91 -11.60 0.18
N ASP A 184 8.76 -11.35 -0.46
CA ASP A 184 7.59 -10.81 0.24
C ASP A 184 7.09 -11.76 1.34
N CYS A 185 7.17 -13.07 1.11
CA CYS A 185 6.84 -14.10 2.11
C CYS A 185 7.81 -14.11 3.30
N THR A 186 9.12 -13.98 3.07
CA THR A 186 10.14 -13.88 4.12
C THR A 186 9.90 -12.65 4.98
N LEU A 187 9.59 -11.51 4.36
CA LEU A 187 9.24 -10.30 5.08
C LEU A 187 8.02 -10.52 5.96
N LEU A 188 6.93 -11.08 5.44
CA LEU A 188 5.74 -11.39 6.24
C LEU A 188 6.06 -12.29 7.44
N ALA A 189 6.89 -13.31 7.25
CA ALA A 189 7.29 -14.25 8.30
C ALA A 189 8.12 -13.60 9.42
N LEU A 190 8.87 -12.54 9.14
CA LEU A 190 9.60 -11.78 10.16
C LEU A 190 8.66 -11.01 11.11
N TYR A 191 7.40 -10.76 10.73
CA TYR A 191 6.46 -9.93 11.49
C TYR A 191 5.29 -10.67 12.15
N CYS A 192 5.05 -11.93 11.78
CA CYS A 192 3.96 -12.74 12.34
C CYS A 192 4.42 -13.52 13.57
#